data_AF-A0A495Y9P7-F1
#
_entry.id   AF-A0A495Y9P7-F1
#
_cell.length_a   1.000
_cell.length_b   1.000
_cell.length_c   1.000
_cell.angle_alpha   90.00
_cell.angle_beta   90.00
_cell.angle_gamma   90.00
#
_symmetry.space_group_name_H-M   'P 1'
#
loop_
_entity.id
_entity.type
_entity.pdbx_description
1 polymer ?
#
loop_
_entity_poly.entity_id
_entity_poly.type
_entity_poly.pdbx_seq_one_letter_code
_entity_poly.pdbx_strand_id
1 'polypeptide(L)' 'MQRLQAFKFELMPTGEQQRDMRRFAGSCRYVYNKALALQRDNYAAGGKFISYVAMAKHLTAWRNGSQTAWLKDSPVH' A
#
# COMPACT_ATOMS: atom_id res chain seq x y z
N MET A 1 -22.92 34.61 -22.33
CA MET A 1 -23.54 33.37 -21.81
C MET A 1 -22.40 32.38 -21.58
N GLN A 2 -22.13 31.98 -20.34
CA GLN A 2 -20.99 31.10 -20.02
C GLN A 2 -21.43 29.64 -20.19
N ARG A 3 -20.77 28.88 -21.06
CA ARG A 3 -21.07 27.46 -21.27
C ARG A 3 -20.24 26.62 -20.32
N LEU A 4 -20.89 25.98 -19.34
CA LEU A 4 -20.24 24.99 -18.48
C LEU A 4 -20.16 23.66 -19.24
N GLN A 5 -18.95 23.15 -19.45
CA GLN A 5 -18.69 21.83 -20.02
C GLN A 5 -17.87 20.99 -19.06
N ALA A 6 -18.22 19.70 -18.97
CA ALA A 6 -17.42 18.69 -18.29
C ALA A 6 -16.82 17.75 -19.34
N PHE A 7 -15.61 17.29 -19.09
CA PHE A 7 -14.92 16.30 -19.92
C PHE A 7 -14.73 15.02 -19.13
N LYS A 8 -14.88 13.88 -19.81
CA LYS A 8 -14.57 12.57 -19.26
C LYS A 8 -13.39 12.00 -20.04
N PHE A 9 -12.37 11.58 -19.32
CA PHE A 9 -11.18 10.95 -19.89
C PHE A 9 -11.04 9.55 -19.32
N GLU A 10 -10.51 8.66 -20.15
CA GLU A 10 -10.05 7.34 -19.74
C GLU A 10 -8.53 7.30 -19.79
N LEU A 11 -7.93 6.68 -18.79
CA LEU A 11 -6.50 6.43 -18.78
C LEU A 11 -6.20 5.29 -19.77
N MET A 12 -5.27 5.49 -20.70
CA MET A 12 -4.82 4.47 -21.64
C MET A 12 -3.38 4.00 -21.29
N PRO A 13 -3.20 3.23 -20.21
CA PRO A 13 -1.88 2.86 -19.74
C PRO A 13 -1.22 1.81 -20.63
N THR A 14 0.10 1.93 -20.80
CA THR A 14 0.93 0.90 -21.43
C THR A 14 0.92 -0.39 -20.61
N GLY A 15 1.35 -1.51 -21.22
CA GLY A 15 1.44 -2.78 -20.50
C GLY A 15 2.35 -2.72 -19.26
N GLU A 16 3.40 -1.90 -19.29
CA GLU A 16 4.27 -1.65 -18.15
C GLU A 16 3.54 -0.88 -17.04
N GLN A 17 2.91 0.24 -17.38
CA GLN A 17 2.13 1.03 -16.41
C GLN A 17 1.04 0.20 -15.73
N GLN A 18 0.33 -0.65 -16.49
CA GLN A 18 -0.66 -1.56 -15.92
C GLN A 18 -0.06 -2.57 -14.94
N ARG A 19 1.14 -3.11 -15.23
CA ARG A 19 1.84 -4.00 -14.31
C ARG A 19 2.25 -3.28 -13.04
N ASP A 20 2.78 -2.06 -13.16
CA ASP A 20 3.19 -1.25 -12.01
C ASP A 20 2.02 -0.83 -11.14
N MET A 21 0.91 -0.41 -11.74
CA MET A 21 -0.35 -0.12 -11.02
C MET A 21 -0.85 -1.34 -10.25
N ARG A 22 -0.82 -2.54 -10.87
CA ARG A 22 -1.18 -3.80 -10.19
C ARG A 22 -0.22 -4.14 -9.06
N ARG A 23 1.10 -3.98 -9.26
CA ARG A 23 2.11 -4.25 -8.24
C ARG A 23 1.94 -3.30 -7.05
N PHE A 24 1.72 -2.02 -7.32
CA PHE A 24 1.45 -1.01 -6.30
C PHE A 24 0.20 -1.37 -5.49
N ALA A 25 -0.95 -1.56 -6.16
CA ALA A 25 -2.21 -1.88 -5.49
C ALA A 25 -2.14 -3.18 -4.67
N GLY A 26 -1.51 -4.22 -5.23
CA GLY A 26 -1.31 -5.50 -4.56
C GLY A 26 -0.44 -5.37 -3.31
N SER A 27 0.65 -4.61 -3.40
CA SER A 27 1.57 -4.40 -2.28
C SER A 27 0.95 -3.56 -1.16
N CYS A 28 0.20 -2.51 -1.51
CA CYS A 28 -0.60 -1.75 -0.54
C CYS A 28 -1.60 -2.64 0.20
N ARG A 29 -2.34 -3.49 -0.52
CA ARG A 29 -3.30 -4.42 0.08
C ARG A 29 -2.62 -5.42 1.02
N TYR A 30 -1.49 -5.98 0.61
CA TYR A 30 -0.72 -6.91 1.44
C TYR A 30 -0.24 -6.24 2.74
N VAL A 31 0.41 -5.09 2.63
CA VAL A 31 0.95 -4.33 3.78
C VAL A 31 -0.18 -3.94 4.73
N TYR A 32 -1.30 -3.45 4.20
CA TYR A 32 -2.45 -3.08 5.02
C TYR A 32 -3.00 -4.27 5.81
N ASN A 33 -3.24 -5.41 5.15
CA ASN A 33 -3.76 -6.60 5.81
C ASN A 33 -2.80 -7.14 6.89
N LYS A 34 -1.48 -7.11 6.60
CA LYS A 34 -0.46 -7.53 7.56
C LYS A 34 -0.39 -6.61 8.78
N ALA A 35 -0.46 -5.29 8.57
CA ALA A 35 -0.52 -4.30 9.65
C ALA A 35 -1.80 -4.44 10.47
N LEU A 36 -2.94 -4.67 9.83
CA LEU A 36 -4.20 -4.91 10.51
C LEU A 36 -4.16 -6.18 11.36
N ALA A 37 -3.60 -7.27 10.85
CA ALA A 37 -3.41 -8.51 11.61
C ALA A 37 -2.53 -8.27 12.85
N LEU A 38 -1.37 -7.64 12.67
CA LEU A 38 -0.48 -7.27 13.78
C LEU A 38 -1.21 -6.41 14.84
N GLN A 39 -1.99 -5.42 14.40
CA GLN A 39 -2.75 -4.55 15.28
C GLN A 39 -3.85 -5.29 16.05
N ARG A 40 -4.52 -6.25 15.39
CA ARG A 40 -5.53 -7.11 16.02
C ARG A 40 -4.91 -8.04 17.06
N ASP A 41 -3.78 -8.67 16.74
CA ASP A 41 -3.07 -9.57 17.65
C ASP A 41 -2.58 -8.82 18.89
N ASN A 42 -2.01 -7.62 18.69
CA ASN A 42 -1.60 -6.75 19.78
C ASN A 42 -2.78 -6.32 20.66
N TYR A 43 -3.93 -5.98 20.07
CA TYR A 43 -5.14 -5.67 20.82
C TYR A 43 -5.65 -6.87 21.63
N ALA A 44 -5.68 -8.07 21.03
CA ALA A 44 -6.08 -9.29 21.70
C ALA A 44 -5.17 -9.65 22.89
N ALA A 45 -3.88 -9.29 22.81
CA ALA A 45 -2.92 -9.41 23.91
C ALA A 45 -3.06 -8.33 25.00
N GLY A 46 -4.05 -7.43 24.92
CA GLY A 46 -4.24 -6.31 25.86
C GLY A 46 -3.32 -5.12 25.62
N GLY A 47 -2.62 -5.09 24.49
CA GLY A 47 -1.72 -4.01 24.11
C GLY A 47 -2.46 -2.72 23.74
N LYS A 48 -1.77 -1.58 23.90
CA LYS A 48 -2.24 -0.29 23.40
C LYS A 48 -2.16 -0.22 21.86
N PHE A 49 -2.95 0.66 21.25
CA PHE A 49 -2.91 0.89 19.81
C PHE A 49 -1.49 1.20 19.31
N ILE A 50 -1.04 0.54 18.24
CA ILE A 50 0.29 0.77 17.68
C ILE A 50 0.23 2.05 16.84
N SER A 51 0.96 3.07 17.26
CA SER A 51 1.00 4.35 16.55
C SER A 51 1.62 4.20 15.15
N TYR A 52 1.31 5.15 14.28
CA TYR A 52 1.88 5.21 12.92
C TYR A 52 3.41 5.08 12.92
N VAL A 53 4.11 5.82 13.79
CA VAL A 53 5.58 5.81 13.84
C VAL A 53 6.12 4.42 14.19
N ALA A 54 5.46 3.70 15.08
CA ALA A 54 5.83 2.32 15.41
C ALA A 54 5.51 1.37 14.24
N MET A 55 4.33 1.50 13.63
CA MET A 55 3.92 0.68 12.47
C MET A 55 4.83 0.88 11.26
N ALA A 56 5.31 2.10 11.02
CA ALA A 56 6.23 2.41 9.92
C ALA A 56 7.57 1.65 10.04
N LYS A 57 8.05 1.39 11.27
CA LYS A 57 9.25 0.55 11.49
C LYS A 57 9.02 -0.89 11.04
N HIS A 58 7.83 -1.44 11.27
CA HIS A 58 7.46 -2.78 10.77
C HIS A 58 7.46 -2.83 9.24
N LEU A 59 6.96 -1.78 8.57
CA LEU A 59 7.02 -1.70 7.11
C LEU A 59 8.46 -1.73 6.58
N THR A 60 9.36 -0.94 7.17
CA THR A 60 10.79 -0.96 6.80
C THR A 60 11.39 -2.36 6.98
N ALA A 61 11.07 -3.04 8.10
CA ALA A 61 11.51 -4.40 8.34
C ALA A 61 10.95 -5.37 7.28
N TRP A 62 9.67 -5.27 6.92
CA TRP A 62 9.07 -6.12 5.89
C TRP A 62 9.69 -5.89 4.51
N ARG A 63 9.97 -4.64 4.11
CA ARG A 63 10.67 -4.39 2.83
C ARG A 63 12.06 -5.01 2.80
N ASN A 64 12.72 -5.14 3.95
CA ASN A 64 14.07 -5.70 4.06
C ASN A 64 14.11 -7.20 4.39
N GLY A 65 12.97 -7.82 4.71
CA GLY A 65 12.90 -9.25 5.04
C GLY A 65 12.93 -10.15 3.81
N SER A 66 13.55 -11.33 3.94
CA SER A 66 13.66 -12.32 2.85
C SER A 66 12.31 -12.82 2.33
N GLN A 67 11.32 -13.00 3.22
CA GLN A 67 9.98 -13.46 2.86
C GLN A 67 9.16 -12.43 2.04
N THR A 68 9.52 -11.16 2.13
CA THR A 68 8.78 -10.05 1.51
C THR A 68 9.70 -9.12 0.71
N ALA A 69 10.81 -9.66 0.20
CA ALA A 69 11.80 -8.90 -0.58
C ALA A 69 11.17 -8.19 -1.79
N TRP A 70 10.16 -8.80 -2.41
CA TRP A 70 9.39 -8.26 -3.55
C TRP A 70 8.64 -6.94 -3.24
N LEU A 71 8.45 -6.57 -1.97
CA LEU A 71 7.92 -5.24 -1.61
C LEU A 71 8.85 -4.09 -2.02
N LYS A 72 10.12 -4.39 -2.29
CA LYS A 72 11.08 -3.41 -2.82
C LYS A 72 10.81 -3.05 -4.27
N ASP A 73 10.24 -3.97 -5.03
CA ASP A 73 9.99 -3.81 -6.48
C ASP A 73 8.72 -3.01 -6.78
N SER A 74 7.95 -2.67 -5.74
CA SER A 74 6.79 -1.78 -5.87
C SER A 74 7.24 -0.40 -6.32
N PRO A 75 6.52 0.23 -7.27
CA PRO A 75 6.81 1.60 -7.67
C PRO A 75 6.85 2.52 -6.44
N VAL A 76 7.93 3.28 -6.31
CA VAL A 76 8.11 4.33 -5.31
C VAL A 76 8.31 5.67 -6.02
N HIS A 77 7.91 6.74 -5.34
CA HIS A 77 7.99 8.12 -5.81
C HIS A 77 9.40 8.68 -5.62
#